data_AF-B2D1W7-F1
#
_entry.id   AF-B2D1W7-F1
#
_cell.length_a   1.000
_cell.length_b   1.000
_cell.length_c   1.000
_cell.angle_alpha   90.00
_cell.angle_beta   90.00
_cell.angle_gamma   90.00
#
_symmetry.space_group_name_H-M   'P 1'
#
loop_
_entity.id
_entity.type
_entity.pdbx_description
1 polymer ?
#
loop_
_entity_poly.entity_id
_entity_poly.type
_entity_poly.pdbx_seq_one_letter_code
_entity_poly.pdbx_strand_id
1 'polypeptide(L)'
;MKLDASKEIDSNNKFKNPIENEQEDCLSNDEELQKDSRGVIQTDEEGDKCESPKQEVNAHILQRAIQKLYSDPSFAVICSFFNKFAVFLGLKPQNFSKMENMFTSFHITGRVDRDLIDSHLMLMRKLTFKSARLEVWEKSLLKFCSLIPLLETEYLQLERYGYLHTTVATKLAILKPLCQSQFDF
;
A
#
# COMPACT_ATOMS: atom_id res chain seq x y z
N MET A 1 18.48 -57.94 7.83
CA MET A 1 17.10 -58.00 8.38
C MET A 1 16.47 -56.62 8.19
N LYS A 2 15.60 -56.45 7.17
CA LYS A 2 14.83 -55.22 6.83
C LYS A 2 15.65 -53.95 6.50
N LEU A 3 15.22 -53.03 5.62
CA LEU A 3 14.28 -53.09 4.48
C LEU A 3 14.65 -51.94 3.51
N ASP A 4 14.26 -52.07 2.24
CA ASP A 4 14.63 -51.17 1.14
C ASP A 4 13.62 -50.00 0.96
N ALA A 5 14.02 -49.03 0.14
CA ALA A 5 13.27 -48.03 -0.63
C ALA A 5 11.86 -47.56 -0.19
N SER A 6 11.71 -46.23 -0.12
CA SER A 6 10.43 -45.55 -0.36
C SER A 6 10.61 -44.32 -1.26
N LYS A 7 10.37 -44.51 -2.55
CA LYS A 7 9.92 -43.48 -3.49
C LYS A 7 8.66 -44.02 -4.16
N GLU A 8 7.50 -43.43 -3.90
CA GLU A 8 6.42 -43.33 -4.87
C GLU A 8 5.77 -41.95 -4.76
N ILE A 9 5.19 -41.50 -5.87
CA ILE A 9 4.78 -40.12 -6.15
C ILE A 9 3.37 -40.16 -6.73
N ASP A 10 2.37 -40.04 -5.87
CA ASP A 10 0.98 -40.03 -6.32
C ASP A 10 0.58 -38.66 -6.89
N SER A 11 0.50 -38.63 -8.22
CA SER A 11 -0.14 -37.54 -8.96
C SER A 11 -1.61 -37.87 -9.16
N ASN A 12 -2.54 -37.08 -8.60
CA ASN A 12 -3.95 -37.17 -9.00
C ASN A 12 -4.62 -35.80 -9.13
N ASN A 13 -4.75 -35.39 -10.39
CA ASN A 13 -5.40 -34.18 -10.87
C ASN A 13 -6.91 -34.41 -11.00
N LYS A 14 -7.74 -33.71 -10.20
CA LYS A 14 -9.19 -33.66 -10.44
C LYS A 14 -9.90 -32.48 -9.74
N PHE A 15 -10.00 -31.33 -10.41
CA PHE A 15 -11.11 -30.42 -10.21
C PHE A 15 -11.83 -30.20 -11.53
N LYS A 16 -13.11 -30.57 -11.57
CA LYS A 16 -14.01 -30.35 -12.72
C LYS A 16 -14.91 -29.16 -12.39
N ASN A 17 -15.01 -28.21 -13.32
CA ASN A 17 -16.11 -27.25 -13.33
C ASN A 17 -17.43 -27.96 -13.62
N PRO A 18 -18.55 -27.35 -13.21
CA PRO A 18 -19.72 -27.23 -14.08
C PRO A 18 -19.90 -25.77 -14.55
N ILE A 19 -20.19 -25.61 -15.83
CA ILE A 19 -20.75 -24.40 -16.44
C ILE A 19 -22.25 -24.64 -16.54
N GLU A 20 -23.07 -23.58 -16.38
CA GLU A 20 -24.29 -23.25 -17.14
C GLU A 20 -24.96 -22.06 -16.42
N ASN A 21 -25.09 -20.90 -17.10
CA ASN A 21 -26.28 -20.46 -17.86
C ASN A 21 -27.43 -20.04 -16.90
N GLU A 22 -28.13 -18.90 -17.04
CA GLU A 22 -28.15 -17.84 -18.07
C GLU A 22 -28.00 -16.45 -17.34
N GLN A 23 -28.39 -15.26 -17.80
CA GLN A 23 -29.18 -14.84 -18.96
C GLN A 23 -28.84 -13.38 -19.37
N GLU A 24 -29.28 -12.99 -20.56
CA GLU A 24 -29.25 -11.66 -21.15
C GLU A 24 -30.31 -10.72 -20.54
N ASP A 25 -30.03 -9.41 -20.48
CA ASP A 25 -30.84 -8.46 -21.25
C ASP A 25 -30.17 -7.07 -21.35
N CYS A 26 -30.18 -6.50 -22.56
CA CYS A 26 -29.76 -5.13 -22.85
C CYS A 26 -30.92 -4.42 -23.55
N LEU A 27 -31.47 -3.37 -22.94
CA LEU A 27 -32.45 -2.52 -23.61
C LEU A 27 -32.03 -1.05 -23.54
N SER A 28 -31.57 -0.55 -24.69
CA SER A 28 -31.66 0.87 -25.03
C SER A 28 -33.12 1.25 -25.25
N ASN A 29 -33.46 2.52 -25.00
CA ASN A 29 -34.31 3.30 -25.90
C ASN A 29 -34.15 4.78 -25.58
N ASP A 30 -33.82 5.55 -26.60
CA ASP A 30 -33.90 7.01 -26.60
C ASP A 30 -35.37 7.43 -26.74
N GLU A 31 -35.80 8.44 -25.97
CA GLU A 31 -36.81 9.40 -26.47
C GLU A 31 -36.38 10.83 -26.10
N GLU A 32 -36.19 11.63 -27.15
CA GLU A 32 -35.87 13.05 -27.10
C GLU A 32 -37.15 13.89 -27.03
N LEU A 33 -37.20 14.90 -26.16
CA LEU A 33 -38.13 16.02 -26.34
C LEU A 33 -37.63 17.30 -25.65
N GLN A 34 -37.19 18.26 -26.46
CA GLN A 34 -36.69 19.56 -26.04
C GLN A 34 -37.84 20.53 -25.69
N LYS A 35 -37.61 21.45 -24.73
CA LYS A 35 -38.17 22.81 -24.81
C LYS A 35 -37.38 23.85 -23.99
N ASP A 36 -37.02 24.92 -24.69
CA ASP A 36 -36.24 26.10 -24.25
C ASP A 36 -37.05 27.04 -23.35
N SER A 37 -36.39 27.75 -22.42
CA SER A 37 -36.69 29.14 -22.04
C SER A 37 -35.65 29.75 -21.08
N ARG A 38 -35.20 30.97 -21.39
CA ARG A 38 -34.24 31.80 -20.63
C ARG A 38 -34.80 32.38 -19.32
N GLY A 39 -33.92 32.57 -18.33
CA GLY A 39 -34.12 33.46 -17.19
C GLY A 39 -32.80 33.77 -16.46
N VAL A 40 -32.44 35.05 -16.34
CA VAL A 40 -31.24 35.52 -15.62
C VAL A 40 -31.67 36.24 -14.35
N ILE A 41 -31.15 35.85 -13.19
CA ILE A 41 -31.10 36.67 -11.96
C ILE A 41 -29.75 36.41 -11.27
N GLN A 42 -29.04 37.50 -10.92
CA GLN A 42 -27.96 37.50 -9.93
C GLN A 42 -28.52 37.99 -8.60
N THR A 43 -28.11 37.37 -7.49
CA THR A 43 -28.07 37.96 -6.14
C THR A 43 -27.16 37.11 -5.24
N ASP A 44 -25.98 37.65 -4.96
CA ASP A 44 -25.37 37.90 -3.65
C ASP A 44 -25.30 36.81 -2.55
N GLU A 45 -24.07 36.61 -2.05
CA GLU A 45 -23.67 36.38 -0.64
C GLU A 45 -24.58 35.53 0.27
N GLU A 46 -24.21 34.25 0.48
CA GLU A 46 -24.08 33.72 1.86
C GLU A 46 -23.13 32.52 1.92
N GLY A 47 -22.33 32.45 2.99
CA GLY A 47 -21.24 31.48 3.13
C GLY A 47 -21.69 30.10 3.61
N ASP A 48 -22.18 29.25 2.71
CA ASP A 48 -22.49 27.86 3.04
C ASP A 48 -21.22 27.00 3.18
N LYS A 49 -20.66 26.96 4.39
CA LYS A 49 -19.72 25.92 4.81
C LYS A 49 -20.46 24.60 5.05
N CYS A 50 -20.98 24.01 3.99
CA CYS A 50 -21.32 22.59 3.92
C CYS A 50 -20.02 21.76 3.93
N GLU A 51 -19.27 21.77 5.04
CA GLU A 51 -18.21 20.78 5.31
C GLU A 51 -18.88 19.41 5.44
N SER A 52 -18.98 18.73 4.30
CA SER A 52 -19.79 17.51 4.17
C SER A 52 -19.35 16.41 5.15
N PRO A 53 -20.28 15.55 5.64
CA PRO A 53 -19.97 14.55 6.67
C PRO A 53 -18.81 13.59 6.35
N LYS A 54 -18.47 13.44 5.06
CA LYS A 54 -17.33 12.64 4.61
C LYS A 54 -15.98 13.25 5.02
N GLN A 55 -15.89 14.57 5.10
CA GLN A 55 -14.64 15.29 5.39
C GLN A 55 -14.26 15.19 6.88
N GLU A 56 -15.24 15.32 7.77
CA GLU A 56 -15.07 15.13 9.22
C GLU A 56 -14.67 13.69 9.56
N VAL A 57 -15.34 12.69 8.99
CA VAL A 57 -15.00 11.26 9.17
C VAL A 57 -13.56 10.97 8.69
N ASN A 58 -13.16 11.50 7.53
CA ASN A 58 -11.79 11.35 7.03
C ASN A 58 -10.75 11.98 7.96
N ALA A 59 -11.03 13.15 8.54
CA ALA A 59 -10.15 13.81 9.51
C ALA A 59 -9.96 12.95 10.77
N HIS A 60 -11.02 12.38 11.32
CA HIS A 60 -10.94 11.48 12.48
C HIS A 60 -10.17 10.18 12.19
N ILE A 61 -10.34 9.60 11.00
CA ILE A 61 -9.57 8.42 10.56
C ILE A 61 -8.07 8.74 10.50
N LEU A 62 -7.69 9.86 9.87
CA LEU A 62 -6.30 10.31 9.79
C LEU A 62 -5.71 10.62 11.18
N GLN A 63 -6.45 11.33 12.04
CA GLN A 63 -6.00 11.63 13.40
C GLN A 63 -5.65 10.35 14.19
N ARG A 64 -6.51 9.31 14.09
CA ARG A 64 -6.26 8.02 14.73
C ARG A 64 -5.09 7.26 14.10
N ALA A 65 -4.87 7.40 12.78
CA ALA A 65 -3.74 6.81 12.09
C ALA A 65 -2.41 7.46 12.51
N ILE A 66 -2.36 8.80 12.60
CA ILE A 66 -1.20 9.58 13.07
C ILE A 66 -0.85 9.21 14.52
N GLN A 67 -1.84 9.11 15.42
CA GLN A 67 -1.62 8.66 16.79
C GLN A 67 -0.98 7.27 16.87
N LYS A 68 -1.41 6.32 16.02
CA LYS A 68 -0.77 5.00 15.93
C LYS A 68 0.64 5.08 15.36
N LEU A 69 0.86 5.87 14.31
CA LEU A 69 2.16 6.08 13.68
C LEU A 69 3.20 6.59 14.69
N TYR A 70 2.83 7.58 15.51
CA TYR A 70 3.71 8.16 16.52
C TYR A 70 3.96 7.23 17.72
N SER A 71 3.07 6.26 17.97
CA SER A 71 3.25 5.30 19.07
C SER A 71 4.36 4.27 18.82
N ASP A 72 4.83 4.13 17.57
CA ASP A 72 5.94 3.24 17.22
C ASP A 72 7.26 4.04 17.09
N PRO A 73 8.26 3.79 17.95
CA PRO A 73 9.54 4.50 17.90
C PRO A 73 10.32 4.27 16.58
N SER A 74 9.97 3.23 15.81
CA SER A 74 10.55 2.97 14.49
C SER A 74 10.27 4.09 13.50
N PHE A 75 9.14 4.81 13.63
CA PHE A 75 8.84 5.98 12.80
C PHE A 75 9.87 7.10 13.01
N ALA A 76 10.27 7.39 14.24
CA ALA A 76 11.29 8.40 14.54
C ALA A 76 12.67 8.01 13.98
N VAL A 77 13.04 6.72 14.06
CA VAL A 77 14.28 6.18 13.46
C VAL A 77 14.27 6.37 11.94
N ILE A 78 13.17 6.00 11.29
CA ILE A 78 12.97 6.14 9.83
C ILE A 78 13.01 7.62 9.41
N CYS A 79 12.34 8.52 10.14
CA CYS A 79 12.37 9.96 9.86
C CYS A 79 13.78 10.53 10.00
N SER A 80 14.50 10.19 11.07
CA SER A 80 15.89 10.60 11.28
C SER A 80 16.81 10.11 10.15
N PHE A 81 16.62 8.86 9.71
CA PHE A 81 17.33 8.29 8.58
C PHE A 81 17.10 9.08 7.29
N PHE A 82 15.85 9.29 6.87
CA PHE A 82 15.60 10.03 5.63
C PHE A 82 16.01 11.51 5.72
N ASN A 83 15.80 12.17 6.86
CA ASN A 83 16.24 13.55 7.07
C ASN A 83 17.75 13.72 6.91
N LYS A 84 18.56 12.74 7.35
CA LYS A 84 20.03 12.80 7.27
C LYS A 84 20.61 12.19 5.99
N PHE A 85 19.99 11.14 5.44
CA PHE A 85 20.61 10.30 4.42
C PHE A 85 19.89 10.28 3.06
N ALA A 86 18.67 10.84 2.92
CA ALA A 86 17.93 10.83 1.66
C ALA A 86 18.74 11.37 0.46
N VAL A 87 19.48 12.48 0.66
CA VAL A 87 20.29 13.10 -0.39
C VAL A 87 21.39 12.16 -0.90
N PHE A 88 22.06 11.41 -0.01
CA PHE A 88 23.09 10.43 -0.38
C PHE A 88 22.52 9.21 -1.12
N LEU A 89 21.24 8.89 -0.88
CA LEU A 89 20.52 7.85 -1.63
C LEU A 89 20.07 8.31 -3.02
N GLY A 90 20.12 9.62 -3.31
CA GLY A 90 19.54 10.23 -4.52
C GLY A 90 18.03 10.50 -4.39
N LEU A 91 17.50 10.50 -3.16
CA LEU A 91 16.11 10.86 -2.87
C LEU A 91 16.01 12.35 -2.55
N LYS A 92 14.85 12.94 -2.87
CA LYS A 92 14.51 14.29 -2.40
C LYS A 92 14.45 14.29 -0.85
N PRO A 93 14.87 15.37 -0.17
CA PRO A 93 14.66 15.53 1.26
C PRO A 93 13.17 15.33 1.59
N GLN A 94 12.89 14.47 2.57
CA GLN A 94 11.54 14.25 3.05
C GLN A 94 11.26 15.21 4.21
N ASN A 95 10.19 15.98 4.12
CA ASN A 95 9.70 16.74 5.27
C ASN A 95 8.80 15.84 6.15
N PHE A 96 8.59 16.24 7.40
CA PHE A 96 7.86 15.43 8.37
C PHE A 96 6.42 15.12 7.94
N SER A 97 5.66 16.13 7.51
CA SER A 97 4.27 15.96 7.02
C SER A 97 4.18 14.99 5.83
N LYS A 98 5.17 14.98 4.95
CA LYS A 98 5.25 14.01 3.85
C LYS A 98 5.48 12.59 4.36
N MET A 99 6.38 12.40 5.32
CA MET A 99 6.59 11.10 5.96
C MET A 99 5.32 10.59 6.66
N GLU A 100 4.58 11.46 7.34
CA GLU A 100 3.29 11.10 7.94
C GLU A 100 2.26 10.65 6.90
N ASN A 101 2.10 11.43 5.82
CA ASN A 101 1.18 11.11 4.73
C ASN A 101 1.53 9.76 4.09
N MET A 102 2.81 9.46 3.86
CA MET A 102 3.26 8.17 3.32
C MET A 102 2.75 6.97 4.14
N PHE A 103 2.60 7.13 5.46
CA PHE A 103 2.12 6.08 6.38
C PHE A 103 0.66 6.21 6.82
N THR A 104 -0.10 7.17 6.28
CA THR A 104 -1.49 7.41 6.71
C THR A 104 -2.48 7.62 5.55
N SER A 105 -2.03 8.11 4.39
CA SER A 105 -2.88 8.41 3.22
C SER A 105 -3.68 7.20 2.74
N PHE A 106 -3.11 5.99 2.85
CA PHE A 106 -3.76 4.74 2.45
C PHE A 106 -5.05 4.41 3.22
N HIS A 107 -5.26 4.98 4.42
CA HIS A 107 -6.51 4.84 5.16
C HIS A 107 -7.69 5.60 4.51
N ILE A 108 -7.41 6.60 3.68
CA ILE A 108 -8.43 7.41 2.98
C ILE A 108 -8.46 7.07 1.49
N THR A 109 -7.30 6.90 0.86
CA THR A 109 -7.19 6.67 -0.59
C THR A 109 -7.40 5.21 -1.00
N GLY A 110 -7.31 4.27 -0.05
CA GLY A 110 -7.31 2.83 -0.34
C GLY A 110 -6.13 2.38 -1.20
N ARG A 111 -5.03 3.15 -1.26
CA ARG A 111 -3.83 2.88 -2.07
C ARG A 111 -2.57 3.18 -1.29
N VAL A 112 -1.52 2.39 -1.51
CA VAL A 112 -0.19 2.65 -0.92
C VAL A 112 0.37 3.93 -1.52
N ASP A 113 0.95 4.79 -0.68
CA ASP A 113 1.54 6.04 -1.13
C ASP A 113 2.71 5.80 -2.10
N ARG A 114 2.77 6.62 -3.16
CA ARG A 114 3.78 6.47 -4.21
C ARG A 114 5.20 6.65 -3.69
N ASP A 115 5.40 7.67 -2.87
CA ASP A 115 6.72 7.97 -2.31
C ASP A 115 7.17 6.87 -1.33
N LEU A 116 6.23 6.18 -0.68
CA LEU A 116 6.54 5.02 0.15
C LEU A 116 7.04 3.85 -0.71
N ILE A 117 6.37 3.52 -1.81
CA ILE A 117 6.82 2.48 -2.75
C ILE A 117 8.21 2.81 -3.31
N ASP A 118 8.42 4.05 -3.75
CA ASP A 118 9.69 4.48 -4.34
C ASP A 118 10.83 4.50 -3.31
N SER A 119 10.54 4.78 -2.04
CA SER A 119 11.50 4.65 -0.94
C SER A 119 11.94 3.20 -0.74
N HIS A 120 11.01 2.23 -0.73
CA HIS A 120 11.35 0.80 -0.66
C HIS A 120 12.19 0.37 -1.87
N LEU A 121 11.77 0.75 -3.08
CA LEU A 121 12.49 0.43 -4.32
C LEU A 121 13.90 1.02 -4.33
N MET A 122 14.10 2.25 -3.86
CA MET A 122 15.42 2.87 -3.79
C MET A 122 16.35 2.10 -2.84
N LEU A 123 15.90 1.83 -1.61
CA LEU A 123 16.69 1.11 -0.61
C LEU A 123 17.03 -0.32 -1.08
N MET A 124 16.03 -1.05 -1.63
CA MET A 124 16.24 -2.39 -2.17
C MET A 124 17.27 -2.42 -3.32
N ARG A 125 17.26 -1.43 -4.23
CA ARG A 125 18.19 -1.36 -5.37
C ARG A 125 19.63 -1.02 -4.98
N LYS A 126 19.84 -0.35 -3.84
CA LYS A 126 21.17 -0.08 -3.26
C LYS A 126 21.77 -1.35 -2.64
N LEU A 127 20.92 -2.24 -2.14
CA LEU A 127 21.25 -3.60 -1.74
C LEU A 127 21.36 -4.52 -2.98
N THR A 128 21.20 -5.83 -2.78
CA THR A 128 21.33 -6.85 -3.84
C THR A 128 20.14 -6.89 -4.84
N PHE A 129 19.04 -6.19 -4.57
CA PHE A 129 17.79 -6.26 -5.35
C PHE A 129 17.76 -5.27 -6.53
N LYS A 130 18.84 -5.23 -7.33
CA LYS A 130 19.02 -4.28 -8.45
C LYS A 130 17.86 -4.30 -9.48
N SER A 131 17.21 -5.45 -9.66
CA SER A 131 16.08 -5.63 -10.58
C SER A 131 14.70 -5.26 -9.99
N ALA A 132 14.62 -4.74 -8.76
CA ALA A 132 13.33 -4.34 -8.18
C ALA A 132 12.68 -3.22 -9.02
N ARG A 133 11.45 -3.47 -9.49
CA ARG A 133 10.64 -2.53 -10.29
C ARG A 133 9.24 -2.43 -9.71
N LEU A 134 8.51 -1.39 -10.10
CA LEU A 134 7.17 -1.10 -9.60
C LEU A 134 6.20 -2.27 -9.77
N GLU A 135 6.31 -3.03 -10.85
CA GLU A 135 5.36 -4.10 -11.19
C GLU A 135 5.55 -5.35 -10.31
N VAL A 136 6.71 -5.46 -9.65
CA VAL A 136 7.13 -6.62 -8.85
C VAL A 136 7.73 -6.21 -7.50
N TRP A 137 7.39 -5.02 -7.01
CA TRP A 137 8.02 -4.43 -5.82
C TRP A 137 7.69 -5.22 -4.55
N GLU A 138 6.43 -5.64 -4.37
CA GLU A 138 6.02 -6.46 -3.21
C GLU A 138 6.69 -7.84 -3.22
N LYS A 139 6.88 -8.45 -4.39
CA LYS A 139 7.64 -9.72 -4.51
C LYS A 139 9.12 -9.55 -4.16
N SER A 140 9.70 -8.39 -4.52
CA SER A 140 11.07 -8.04 -4.14
C SER A 140 11.17 -7.82 -2.62
N LEU A 141 10.15 -7.21 -2.04
CA LEU A 141 10.07 -6.92 -0.62
C LEU A 141 9.83 -8.18 0.23
N LEU A 142 8.98 -9.10 -0.21
CA LEU A 142 8.82 -10.43 0.39
C LEU A 142 10.15 -11.18 0.43
N LYS A 143 10.90 -11.16 -0.67
CA LYS A 143 12.24 -11.76 -0.73
C LYS A 143 13.24 -11.07 0.21
N PHE A 144 13.11 -9.76 0.45
CA PHE A 144 13.88 -9.08 1.48
C PHE A 144 13.50 -9.56 2.89
N CYS A 145 12.21 -9.58 3.22
CA CYS A 145 11.74 -10.05 4.53
C CYS A 145 12.18 -11.50 4.81
N SER A 146 12.16 -12.39 3.82
CA SER A 146 12.61 -13.79 3.99
C SER A 146 14.10 -13.96 4.27
N LEU A 147 14.92 -12.92 4.08
CA LEU A 147 16.36 -12.94 4.43
C LEU A 147 16.64 -12.45 5.86
N ILE A 148 15.67 -11.87 6.55
CA ILE A 148 15.83 -11.30 7.88
C ILE A 148 14.96 -12.09 8.86
N PRO A 149 15.53 -12.92 9.75
CA PRO A 149 14.76 -13.75 10.68
C PRO A 149 13.81 -12.97 11.59
N LEU A 150 14.12 -11.71 11.91
CA LEU A 150 13.25 -10.83 12.71
C LEU A 150 11.98 -10.37 11.98
N LEU A 151 11.85 -10.61 10.66
CA LEU A 151 10.70 -10.20 9.84
C LEU A 151 9.77 -11.36 9.46
N GLU A 152 9.81 -12.49 10.17
CA GLU A 152 8.94 -13.65 9.89
C GLU A 152 7.44 -13.29 9.99
N THR A 153 7.05 -12.49 10.99
CA THR A 153 5.64 -12.07 11.15
C THR A 153 5.22 -11.13 10.03
N GLU A 154 6.08 -10.17 9.70
CA GLU A 154 5.90 -9.19 8.63
C GLU A 154 5.84 -9.85 7.25
N TYR A 155 6.68 -10.87 7.02
CA TYR A 155 6.66 -11.72 5.82
C TYR A 155 5.30 -12.40 5.67
N LEU A 156 4.82 -13.11 6.70
CA LEU A 156 3.55 -13.85 6.65
C LEU A 156 2.34 -12.92 6.46
N GLN A 157 2.38 -11.72 7.07
CA GLN A 157 1.35 -10.70 6.85
C GLN A 157 1.39 -10.14 5.43
N LEU A 158 2.58 -9.84 4.91
CA LEU A 158 2.75 -9.32 3.55
C LEU A 158 2.35 -10.36 2.49
N GLU A 159 2.69 -11.63 2.69
CA GLU A 159 2.38 -12.74 1.78
C GLU A 159 0.87 -13.02 1.74
N ARG A 160 0.20 -12.99 2.89
CA ARG A 160 -1.23 -13.28 3.01
C ARG A 160 -2.13 -12.12 2.58
N TYR A 161 -1.77 -10.88 2.90
CA TYR A 161 -2.67 -9.72 2.77
C TYR A 161 -2.22 -8.70 1.70
N GLY A 162 -0.98 -8.77 1.21
CA GLY A 162 -0.40 -7.73 0.34
C GLY A 162 -0.09 -6.43 1.11
N TYR A 163 0.80 -5.60 0.58
CA TYR A 163 1.38 -4.49 1.35
C TYR A 163 0.33 -3.45 1.76
N LEU A 164 -0.69 -3.20 0.93
CA LEU A 164 -1.76 -2.25 1.26
C LEU A 164 -2.43 -2.60 2.60
N HIS A 165 -2.83 -3.86 2.78
CA HIS A 165 -3.70 -4.29 3.88
C HIS A 165 -2.94 -4.65 5.17
N THR A 166 -1.61 -4.61 5.18
CA THR A 166 -0.82 -4.74 6.44
C THR A 166 -0.98 -3.53 7.36
N THR A 167 -0.60 -3.68 8.63
CA THR A 167 -0.68 -2.56 9.60
C THR A 167 0.42 -1.53 9.36
N VAL A 168 0.27 -0.32 9.91
CA VAL A 168 1.36 0.69 9.88
C VAL A 168 2.61 0.19 10.61
N ALA A 169 2.46 -0.55 11.71
CA ALA A 169 3.58 -1.17 12.42
C ALA A 169 4.33 -2.18 11.53
N THR A 170 3.62 -3.02 10.77
CA THR A 170 4.22 -3.94 9.78
C THR A 170 5.05 -3.17 8.74
N LYS A 171 4.51 -2.06 8.23
CA LYS A 171 5.18 -1.22 7.22
C LYS A 171 6.46 -0.56 7.78
N LEU A 172 6.42 -0.08 9.03
CA LEU A 172 7.58 0.47 9.73
C LEU A 172 8.62 -0.61 10.08
N ALA A 173 8.16 -1.77 10.55
CA ALA A 173 8.99 -2.91 10.90
C ALA A 173 9.77 -3.45 9.69
N ILE A 174 9.21 -3.41 8.49
CA ILE A 174 9.92 -3.75 7.24
C ILE A 174 10.89 -2.63 6.79
N LEU A 175 10.45 -1.36 6.83
CA LEU A 175 11.26 -0.26 6.29
C LEU A 175 12.47 0.08 7.18
N LYS A 176 12.37 -0.10 8.49
CA LYS A 176 13.47 0.19 9.43
C LYS A 176 14.72 -0.68 9.15
N PRO A 177 14.64 -2.01 9.03
CA PRO A 177 15.74 -2.85 8.55
C PRO A 177 16.25 -2.47 7.16
N LEU A 178 15.37 -2.12 6.20
CA LEU A 178 15.82 -1.62 4.88
C LEU A 178 16.73 -0.38 5.01
N CYS A 179 16.41 0.54 5.93
CA CYS A 179 17.23 1.70 6.25
C CYS A 179 18.54 1.31 6.97
N GLN A 180 18.49 0.36 7.91
CA GLN A 180 19.65 -0.11 8.66
C GLN A 180 20.66 -0.83 7.75
N SER A 181 20.19 -1.71 6.87
CA SER A 181 21.05 -2.44 5.92
C SER A 181 21.74 -1.57 4.86
N GLN A 182 21.45 -0.27 4.78
CA GLN A 182 22.27 0.67 3.98
C GLN A 182 23.64 0.94 4.62
N PHE A 183 23.86 0.52 5.87
CA PHE A 183 25.12 0.66 6.60
C PHE A 183 25.86 -0.68 6.81
N ASP A 184 25.22 -1.81 6.51
CA ASP A 184 25.80 -3.15 6.60
C ASP A 184 26.61 -3.43 5.31
N PHE A 185 27.91 -3.14 5.35
CA PHE A 185 28.89 -3.33 4.26
C PHE A 185 29.80 -4.55 4.50
#